data_AF-A0A7D9KF76-F1
#
_entry.id   AF-A0A7D9KF76-F1
#
_cell.length_a   1.000
_cell.length_b   1.000
_cell.length_c   1.000
_cell.angle_alpha   90.00
_cell.angle_beta   90.00
_cell.angle_gamma   90.00
#
_symmetry.space_group_name_H-M   'P 1'
#
loop_
_entity.id
_entity.type
_entity.pdbx_description
1 polymer ?
#
loop_
_entity_poly.entity_id
_entity_poly.type
_entity_poly.pdbx_seq_one_letter_code
_entity_poly.pdbx_strand_id
1 'polypeptide(L)'
;TKTKQNCLGCSIYEAEDVDDKVSSFNGVISQALDGCMPLKSIRLHPTDKPWMTPNIKAKIKLRQRAFTSGNMSQYNLLSAQVEDMIRKAISNYYQNKAKAFRTSDPAKW
;
A
#
# COMPACT_ATOMS: atom_id res chain seq x y z
N THR A 1 -15.45 18.31 9.69
CA THR A 1 -15.90 16.98 9.20
C THR A 1 -15.07 15.92 9.90
N LYS A 2 -15.62 15.33 10.97
CA LYS A 2 -14.93 14.26 11.72
C LYS A 2 -14.93 13.01 10.84
N THR A 3 -13.76 12.60 10.35
CA THR A 3 -13.58 11.29 9.75
C THR A 3 -14.00 10.26 10.79
N LYS A 4 -15.08 9.50 10.52
CA LYS A 4 -15.44 8.36 11.35
C LYS A 4 -14.21 7.47 11.42
N GLN A 5 -13.62 7.37 12.60
CA GLN A 5 -12.62 6.35 12.87
C GLN A 5 -13.37 5.03 12.69
N ASN A 6 -13.08 4.32 11.59
CA ASN A 6 -13.69 3.03 11.32
C ASN A 6 -13.33 2.11 12.50
N CYS A 7 -14.29 1.87 13.38
CA CYS A 7 -14.16 0.92 14.46
C CYS A 7 -14.02 -0.47 13.82
N LEU A 8 -12.81 -1.02 13.82
CA LEU A 8 -12.46 -2.28 13.17
C LEU A 8 -13.42 -3.43 13.54
N GLY A 9 -13.99 -3.42 14.75
CA GLY A 9 -14.89 -4.45 15.23
C GLY A 9 -16.36 -4.35 14.77
N CYS A 10 -16.83 -3.22 14.23
CA CYS A 10 -18.26 -3.05 13.89
C CYS A 10 -18.73 -4.02 12.79
N SER A 11 -17.85 -4.31 11.82
CA SER A 11 -18.13 -5.23 10.72
C SER A 11 -18.40 -6.67 11.18
N ILE A 12 -17.88 -7.09 12.34
CA ILE A 12 -18.08 -8.46 12.86
C ILE A 12 -19.51 -8.63 13.40
N TYR A 13 -20.08 -7.57 13.96
CA TYR A 13 -21.43 -7.60 14.54
C TYR A 13 -22.53 -7.33 13.51
N GLU A 14 -22.19 -6.73 12.37
CA GLU A 14 -23.11 -6.40 11.27
C GLU A 14 -23.35 -7.56 10.29
N ALA A 15 -22.46 -8.56 10.24
CA ALA A 15 -22.65 -9.73 9.39
C ALA A 15 -23.81 -10.61 9.89
N GLU A 16 -24.62 -11.14 8.98
CA GLU A 16 -25.73 -12.05 9.33
C GLU A 16 -25.29 -13.51 9.36
N ASP A 17 -24.42 -13.91 8.43
CA ASP A 17 -23.91 -15.26 8.31
C ASP A 17 -22.69 -15.53 9.22
N VAL A 18 -22.57 -16.77 9.69
CA VAL A 18 -21.50 -17.18 10.60
C VAL A 18 -20.15 -17.23 9.87
N ASP A 19 -20.10 -17.68 8.63
CA ASP A 19 -18.85 -17.75 7.87
C ASP A 19 -18.33 -16.33 7.56
N ASP A 20 -19.24 -15.40 7.23
CA ASP A 20 -18.92 -13.99 7.05
C ASP A 20 -18.37 -13.33 8.33
N LYS A 21 -18.90 -13.69 9.50
CA LYS A 21 -18.37 -13.23 10.80
C LYS A 21 -16.96 -13.71 11.05
N VAL A 22 -16.71 -15.00 10.80
CA VAL A 22 -15.38 -15.61 10.98
C VAL A 22 -14.37 -14.97 10.02
N SER A 23 -14.75 -14.79 8.76
CA SER A 23 -13.92 -14.11 7.75
C SER A 23 -13.58 -12.69 8.18
N SER A 24 -14.58 -11.91 8.63
CA SER A 24 -14.41 -10.54 9.09
C SER A 24 -13.50 -10.46 10.33
N PHE A 25 -13.70 -11.35 11.30
CA PHE A 25 -12.87 -11.44 12.50
C PHE A 25 -11.40 -11.75 12.17
N ASN A 26 -11.16 -12.73 11.31
CA ASN A 26 -9.81 -13.07 10.85
C ASN A 26 -9.15 -11.91 10.09
N GLY A 27 -9.93 -11.16 9.31
CA GLY A 27 -9.47 -9.94 8.65
C GLY A 27 -9.03 -8.87 9.63
N VAL A 28 -9.83 -8.59 10.66
CA VAL A 28 -9.51 -7.61 11.71
C VAL A 28 -8.26 -8.00 12.48
N ILE A 29 -8.13 -9.26 12.90
CA ILE A 29 -6.93 -9.76 13.58
C ILE A 29 -5.71 -9.63 12.68
N SER A 30 -5.81 -10.05 11.42
CA SER A 30 -4.69 -9.99 10.48
C SER A 30 -4.24 -8.55 10.25
N GLN A 31 -5.18 -7.62 10.09
CA GLN A 31 -4.88 -6.19 9.94
C GLN A 31 -4.24 -5.60 11.20
N ALA A 32 -4.72 -5.98 12.38
CA ALA A 32 -4.13 -5.56 13.65
C ALA A 32 -2.70 -6.08 13.81
N LEU A 33 -2.47 -7.36 13.48
CA LEU A 33 -1.15 -7.99 13.50
C LEU A 33 -0.21 -7.35 12.48
N ASP A 34 -0.65 -7.11 11.25
CA ASP A 34 0.15 -6.43 10.22
C ASP A 34 0.52 -4.99 10.63
N GLY A 35 -0.34 -4.33 11.40
CA GLY A 35 -0.09 -2.99 11.92
C GLY A 35 0.84 -2.93 13.12
N CYS A 36 0.71 -3.86 14.07
CA CYS A 36 1.51 -3.85 15.31
C CYS A 36 2.82 -4.65 15.21
N MET A 37 2.82 -5.73 14.44
CA MET A 37 3.94 -6.68 14.33
C MET A 37 4.04 -7.24 12.90
N PRO A 38 4.46 -6.41 11.93
CA PRO A 38 4.58 -6.86 10.55
C PRO A 38 5.64 -7.96 10.42
N LEU A 39 5.27 -9.06 9.75
CA LEU A 39 6.20 -10.18 9.49
C LEU A 39 7.42 -9.76 8.66
N LYS A 40 7.27 -8.74 7.81
CA LYS A 40 8.34 -8.19 6.97
C LYS A 40 8.26 -6.67 6.97
N SER A 41 9.32 -6.02 7.41
CA SER A 41 9.48 -4.57 7.30
C SER A 41 10.40 -4.21 6.13
N ILE A 42 9.99 -3.21 5.34
CA ILE A 42 10.79 -2.65 4.25
C ILE A 42 11.04 -1.19 4.56
N ARG A 43 12.30 -0.86 4.84
CA ARG A 43 12.72 0.50 5.16
C ARG A 43 12.71 1.40 3.93
N LEU A 44 12.02 2.52 4.03
CA LEU A 44 12.14 3.66 3.12
C LEU A 44 13.15 4.67 3.69
N HIS A 45 13.98 5.23 2.83
CA HIS A 45 14.94 6.27 3.19
C HIS A 45 14.29 7.65 2.96
N PRO A 46 14.59 8.68 3.77
CA PRO A 46 14.05 10.03 3.56
C PRO A 46 14.36 10.63 2.18
N THR A 47 15.48 10.22 1.57
CA THR A 47 15.90 10.65 0.22
C THR A 47 15.23 9.84 -0.90
N ASP A 48 14.48 8.79 -0.58
CA ASP A 48 13.70 8.09 -1.60
C ASP A 48 12.69 9.06 -2.23
N LYS A 49 12.36 8.82 -3.50
CA LYS A 49 11.36 9.60 -4.21
C LYS A 49 10.03 9.57 -3.43
N PRO A 50 9.25 10.66 -3.41
CA PRO A 50 8.04 10.74 -2.59
C PRO A 50 6.91 9.81 -3.06
N TRP A 51 6.96 9.33 -4.31
CA TRP A 51 6.07 8.30 -4.84
C TRP A 51 6.57 6.87 -4.59
N MET A 52 7.69 6.69 -3.88
CA MET A 52 8.23 5.38 -3.56
C MET A 52 7.45 4.75 -2.41
N THR A 53 6.97 3.51 -2.61
CA THR A 53 6.25 2.76 -1.58
C THR A 53 7.02 1.50 -1.17
N PRO A 54 6.75 0.95 0.05
CA PRO A 54 7.39 -0.28 0.49
C PRO A 54 7.13 -1.44 -0.48
N ASN A 55 5.93 -1.51 -1.05
CA ASN A 55 5.54 -2.51 -2.04
C ASN A 55 6.38 -2.42 -3.34
N ILE A 56 6.56 -1.21 -3.88
CA ILE A 56 7.45 -1.01 -5.06
C ILE A 56 8.88 -1.48 -4.74
N LYS A 57 9.40 -1.14 -3.56
CA LYS A 57 10.75 -1.55 -3.13
C LYS A 57 10.85 -3.07 -2.96
N ALA A 58 9.79 -3.72 -2.46
CA ALA A 58 9.70 -5.18 -2.38
C ALA A 58 9.83 -5.83 -3.77
N LYS A 59 9.07 -5.32 -4.75
CA LYS A 59 9.07 -5.81 -6.13
C LYS A 59 10.40 -5.58 -6.84
N ILE A 60 11.05 -4.44 -6.62
CA ILE A 60 12.42 -4.19 -7.11
C ILE A 60 13.40 -5.22 -6.54
N LYS A 61 13.30 -5.54 -5.24
CA LYS A 61 14.16 -6.56 -4.62
C LYS A 61 13.91 -7.96 -5.19
N LEU A 62 12.66 -8.33 -5.46
CA LEU A 62 12.31 -9.59 -6.13
C LEU A 62 12.87 -9.63 -7.56
N ARG A 63 12.76 -8.53 -8.31
CA ARG A 63 13.33 -8.40 -9.66
C ARG A 63 14.84 -8.58 -9.62
N GLN A 64 15.53 -7.92 -8.69
CA GLN A 64 16.98 -8.06 -8.52
C GLN A 64 17.36 -9.50 -8.19
N ARG A 65 16.60 -10.19 -7.34
CA ARG A 65 16.81 -11.61 -7.05
C ARG A 65 16.66 -12.49 -8.29
N ALA A 66 15.62 -12.27 -9.09
CA ALA A 66 15.40 -13.01 -10.34
C ALA A 66 16.53 -12.80 -11.35
N PHE A 67 17.07 -11.57 -11.41
CA PHE A 67 18.26 -11.27 -12.21
C PHE A 67 19.48 -12.05 -11.71
N THR A 68 19.78 -11.98 -10.41
CA THR A 68 20.94 -12.68 -9.84
C THR A 68 20.83 -14.20 -9.93
N SER A 69 19.61 -14.75 -9.96
CA SER A 69 19.38 -16.19 -10.13
C SER A 69 19.34 -16.64 -11.59
N GLY A 70 19.54 -15.74 -12.56
CA GLY A 70 19.47 -16.04 -14.00
C GLY A 70 18.07 -16.34 -14.53
N ASN A 71 17.00 -16.12 -13.74
CA ASN A 71 15.63 -16.37 -14.18
C ASN A 71 15.11 -15.17 -14.99
N MET A 72 15.44 -15.15 -16.27
CA MET A 72 15.12 -14.03 -17.16
C MET A 72 13.61 -13.87 -17.43
N SER A 73 12.85 -14.97 -17.48
CA SER A 73 11.39 -14.90 -17.65
C SER A 73 10.74 -14.16 -16.46
N GLN A 74 11.10 -14.57 -15.24
CA GLN A 74 10.60 -13.92 -14.03
C GLN A 74 11.11 -12.48 -13.90
N TYR A 75 12.35 -12.22 -14.29
CA TYR A 75 12.90 -10.86 -14.32
C TYR A 75 12.10 -9.94 -15.25
N ASN A 76 11.79 -10.38 -16.48
CA ASN A 76 11.02 -9.59 -17.45
C ASN A 76 9.62 -9.28 -16.93
N LEU A 77 8.94 -10.29 -16.38
CA LEU A 77 7.62 -10.12 -15.77
C LEU A 77 7.68 -9.09 -14.61
N LEU A 78 8.63 -9.25 -13.70
CA LEU A 78 8.79 -8.35 -12.56
C LEU A 78 9.20 -6.94 -12.99
N SER A 79 9.94 -6.80 -14.09
CA SER A 79 10.33 -5.50 -14.65
C SER A 79 9.10 -4.74 -15.15
N ALA A 80 8.25 -5.38 -15.96
CA ALA A 80 7.00 -4.79 -16.42
C ALA A 80 6.07 -4.41 -15.25
N GLN A 81 5.97 -5.28 -14.23
CA GLN A 81 5.21 -4.98 -13.01
C GLN A 81 5.75 -3.76 -12.26
N VAL A 82 7.07 -3.70 -12.04
CA VAL A 82 7.71 -2.57 -11.34
C VAL A 82 7.49 -1.27 -12.10
N GLU A 83 7.64 -1.28 -13.43
CA GLU A 83 7.41 -0.10 -14.26
C GLU A 83 5.96 0.39 -14.16
N ASP A 84 4.99 -0.50 -14.28
CA ASP A 84 3.58 -0.14 -14.14
C ASP A 84 3.27 0.44 -12.75
N MET A 85 3.78 -0.19 -11.68
CA MET A 85 3.60 0.31 -10.32
C MET A 85 4.22 1.69 -10.11
N ILE A 86 5.42 1.94 -10.63
CA ILE A 86 6.07 3.25 -10.55
C ILE A 86 5.26 4.28 -11.33
N ARG A 87 4.79 3.96 -12.54
CA ARG A 87 3.99 4.86 -13.37
C ARG A 87 2.70 5.28 -12.67
N LYS A 88 1.99 4.31 -12.07
CA LYS A 88 0.79 4.54 -11.28
C LYS A 88 1.06 5.39 -10.03
N ALA A 89 2.15 5.10 -9.31
CA ALA A 89 2.50 5.83 -8.10
C ALA A 89 2.88 7.28 -8.39
N ILE A 90 3.64 7.53 -9.47
CA ILE A 90 3.96 8.88 -9.95
C ILE A 90 2.68 9.64 -10.30
N SER A 91 1.80 9.03 -11.10
CA SER A 91 0.53 9.66 -11.52
C SER A 91 -0.32 10.03 -10.30
N ASN A 92 -0.54 9.08 -9.39
CA ASN A 92 -1.32 9.31 -8.17
C ASN A 92 -0.70 10.40 -7.29
N TYR A 93 0.62 10.41 -7.13
CA TYR A 93 1.31 11.43 -6.34
C TYR A 93 1.06 12.84 -6.89
N TYR A 94 1.25 13.05 -8.20
CA TYR A 94 1.04 14.38 -8.80
C TYR A 94 -0.43 14.77 -8.88
N GLN A 95 -1.35 13.83 -9.11
CA GLN A 95 -2.79 14.09 -9.05
C GLN A 95 -3.21 14.56 -7.66
N ASN A 96 -2.75 13.88 -6.60
CA ASN A 96 -3.06 14.25 -5.22
C ASN A 96 -2.40 15.58 -4.84
N LYS A 97 -1.17 15.83 -5.29
CA LYS A 97 -0.49 17.11 -5.08
C LYS A 97 -1.23 18.27 -5.74
N ALA A 98 -1.66 18.11 -7.00
CA ALA A 98 -2.46 19.10 -7.70
C ALA A 98 -3.83 19.35 -7.02
N LYS A 99 -4.48 18.29 -6.53
CA LYS A 99 -5.73 18.39 -5.77
C LYS A 99 -5.55 19.16 -4.46
N ALA A 100 -4.46 18.90 -3.74
CA ALA A 100 -4.12 19.61 -2.51
C ALA A 100 -3.94 21.12 -2.75
N PHE A 101 -3.24 21.51 -3.83
CA PHE A 101 -3.11 22.92 -4.20
C PHE A 101 -4.45 23.60 -4.50
N ARG A 102 -5.39 22.89 -5.16
CA ARG A 102 -6.73 23.44 -5.44
C ARG A 102 -7.61 23.61 -4.19
N THR A 103 -7.34 22.83 -3.15
CA THR A 103 -8.14 22.81 -1.91
C THR A 103 -7.54 23.71 -0.83
N SER A 104 -6.26 24.09 -0.99
CA SER A 104 -5.59 25.09 -0.16
C SER A 104 -6.23 26.47 -0.41
N ASP A 105 -7.06 26.91 0.53
CA ASP A 105 -7.58 28.27 0.57
C ASP A 105 -6.47 29.25 0.98
N PRO A 106 -5.98 30.12 0.07
CA PRO A 106 -4.91 31.06 0.38
C PRO A 106 -5.31 32.10 1.44
N ALA A 107 -6.62 32.32 1.66
CA ALA A 107 -7.12 33.22 2.69
C ALA A 107 -7.00 32.64 4.12
N LYS A 108 -6.55 31.38 4.26
CA LYS A 108 -6.31 30.70 5.56
C LYS A 108 -4.82 30.54 5.90
N TRP A 109 -3.93 31.16 5.12
CA TRP A 109 -2.52 31.27 5.44
C TRP A 109 -2.30 32.42 6.42
#